data_AF-A0A9D6RTV5-F1
#
_entry.id   AF-A0A9D6RTV5-F1
#
_cell.length_a   1.000
_cell.length_b   1.000
_cell.length_c   1.000
_cell.angle_alpha   90.00
_cell.angle_beta   90.00
_cell.angle_gamma   90.00
#
_symmetry.space_group_name_H-M   'P 1'
#
loop_
_entity.id
_entity.type
_entity.pdbx_description
1 polymer ?
#
loop_
_entity_poly.entity_id
_entity_poly.type
_entity_poly.pdbx_seq_one_letter_code
_entity_poly.pdbx_strand_id
1 'polypeptide(L)' 'MVYTIIVEKGEKGYSAYAPDVLGCVAAGDTVEEVVDLMSGALRFHLEGMLEDGESIPQPRSMAFSVHIDMDTETNSEAA' A
#
# COMPACT_ATOMS: atom_id res chain seq x y z
N MET A 1 0.12 6.39 16.53
CA MET A 1 -0.25 5.16 15.80
C MET A 1 0.57 5.09 14.53
N VAL A 2 0.91 3.89 14.06
CA VAL A 2 1.66 3.68 12.82
C VAL A 2 0.86 2.71 11.96
N TYR A 3 0.53 3.10 10.73
CA TYR A 3 -0.18 2.25 9.77
C TYR A 3 0.76 1.80 8.67
N THR A 4 0.64 0.54 8.27
CA THR A 4 1.31 0.01 7.07
C THR A 4 0.58 0.52 5.83
N ILE A 5 1.33 1.03 4.86
CA ILE A 5 0.81 1.40 3.55
C ILE A 5 1.46 0.52 2.48
N ILE A 6 0.72 0.20 1.43
CA ILE A 6 1.22 -0.47 0.24
C ILE A 6 1.32 0.57 -0.85
N VAL A 7 2.49 0.66 -1.49
CA VAL A 7 2.74 1.57 -2.61
C VAL A 7 2.94 0.74 -3.87
N GLU A 8 2.17 1.04 -4.91
CA GLU A 8 2.17 0.33 -6.18
C GLU A 8 2.54 1.27 -7.32
N LYS A 9 3.34 0.79 -8.27
CA LYS A 9 3.68 1.52 -9.49
C LYS A 9 2.53 1.37 -10.50
N GLY A 10 1.96 2.49 -10.92
CA GLY A 10 1.03 2.54 -12.06
C GLY A 10 1.72 2.94 -13.36
N GLU A 11 0.96 3.01 -14.46
CA GLU A 11 1.48 3.42 -15.78
C GLU A 11 2.13 4.82 -15.77
N LYS A 12 1.55 5.75 -15.01
CA LYS A 12 1.92 7.17 -15.01
C LYS A 12 2.43 7.72 -13.69
N GLY A 13 2.55 6.89 -12.65
CA GLY A 13 2.84 7.37 -11.30
C GLY A 13 2.86 6.25 -10.29
N TYR A 14 2.51 6.57 -9.05
CA TYR A 14 2.37 5.65 -7.94
C TYR A 14 1.03 5.86 -7.25
N SER A 15 0.49 4.78 -6.70
CA SER A 15 -0.69 4.80 -5.84
C SER A 15 -0.34 4.17 -4.50
N ALA A 16 -0.97 4.64 -3.44
CA ALA A 16 -0.84 4.07 -2.11
C ALA A 16 -2.20 3.82 -1.48
N TYR A 17 -2.27 2.79 -0.63
CA TYR A 17 -3.42 2.51 0.21
C TYR A 17 -2.98 1.92 1.56
N ALA A 18 -3.82 2.07 2.59
CA ALA A 18 -3.60 1.44 3.89
C ALA A 18 -4.55 0.23 4.04
N PRO A 19 -4.05 -1.00 4.13
CA PRO A 19 -4.92 -2.19 4.22
C PRO A 19 -5.83 -2.21 5.44
N ASP A 20 -5.42 -1.56 6.54
CA ASP A 20 -6.21 -1.47 7.77
C ASP A 20 -7.21 -0.31 7.78
N VAL A 21 -7.11 0.63 6.83
CA VAL A 21 -7.98 1.81 6.73
C VAL A 21 -8.63 1.80 5.34
N LEU A 22 -9.66 0.98 5.20
CA LEU A 22 -10.33 0.75 3.92
C LEU A 22 -10.87 2.05 3.33
N GLY A 23 -10.66 2.23 2.03
CA GLY A 23 -11.11 3.43 1.30
C GLY A 23 -10.17 4.62 1.41
N CYS A 24 -9.13 4.58 2.25
CA CYS A 24 -8.10 5.61 2.31
C CYS A 24 -7.00 5.33 1.27
N VAL A 25 -6.88 6.19 0.27
CA VAL A 25 -5.95 6.04 -0.87
C VAL A 25 -5.30 7.37 -1.25
N ALA A 26 -4.14 7.32 -1.87
CA ALA A 26 -3.43 8.47 -2.45
C ALA A 26 -2.77 8.11 -3.79
N ALA A 27 -2.51 9.10 -4.64
CA ALA A 27 -1.76 8.94 -5.89
C ALA A 27 -0.81 10.13 -6.09
N GLY A 28 0.38 9.86 -6.60
CA GLY A 28 1.42 10.86 -6.87
C GLY A 28 2.38 10.43 -7.98
N ASP A 29 3.20 11.34 -8.47
CA ASP A 29 4.13 11.10 -9.57
C ASP A 29 5.39 10.36 -9.07
N THR A 30 5.79 10.57 -7.81
CA THR A 30 6.93 9.89 -7.16
C THR A 30 6.52 9.09 -5.93
N VAL A 31 7.42 8.22 -5.45
CA VAL A 31 7.22 7.44 -4.22
C VAL A 31 7.16 8.37 -3.01
N GLU A 32 8.01 9.37 -2.95
CA GLU A 32 8.05 10.36 -1.86
C GLU A 32 6.75 11.16 -1.82
N GLU A 33 6.28 11.65 -2.97
CA GLU A 33 5.03 12.40 -3.07
C GLU A 33 3.83 11.56 -2.61
N VAL A 34 3.69 10.32 -3.10
CA VAL A 34 2.54 9.49 -2.73
C VAL A 34 2.56 9.12 -1.25
N VAL A 35 3.73 8.96 -0.63
CA VAL A 35 3.87 8.71 0.82
C VAL A 35 3.44 9.94 1.62
N ASP A 36 3.87 11.13 1.23
CA ASP A 36 3.48 12.39 1.90
C ASP A 36 1.96 12.63 1.79
N LEU A 37 1.39 12.43 0.60
CA LEU A 37 -0.04 12.52 0.37
C LEU A 37 -0.82 11.48 1.19
N MET A 38 -0.34 10.24 1.25
CA MET A 38 -0.98 9.17 2.02
C MET A 38 -0.99 9.48 3.53
N SER A 39 0.09 10.05 4.05
CA SER A 39 0.16 10.51 5.45
C SER A 39 -0.90 11.57 5.75
N GLY A 40 -1.10 12.54 4.84
CA GLY A 40 -2.16 13.53 4.92
C GLY A 40 -3.56 12.94 4.84
N ALA A 41 -3.78 12.01 3.89
CA ALA A 41 -5.06 11.34 3.69
C ALA A 41 -5.47 10.50 4.91
N LEU A 42 -4.53 9.76 5.51
CA LEU A 42 -4.78 8.99 6.73
C LEU A 42 -5.16 9.89 7.90
N ARG A 43 -4.42 10.98 8.12
CA ARG A 43 -4.75 11.93 9.18
C ARG A 43 -6.17 12.47 9.00
N PHE A 44 -6.48 12.99 7.82
CA PHE A 44 -7.78 13.58 7.52
C PHE A 44 -8.92 12.57 7.67
N HIS A 45 -8.75 11.34 7.16
CA HIS A 45 -9.79 10.31 7.25
C HIS A 45 -10.05 9.87 8.69
N LEU A 46 -8.99 9.66 9.48
CA LEU A 46 -9.12 9.26 10.89
C LEU A 46 -9.70 10.38 11.76
N GLU A 47 -9.37 11.64 11.48
CA GLU A 47 -10.00 12.80 12.14
C GLU A 47 -11.50 12.84 11.83
N GLY A 48 -11.90 12.65 10.57
CA GLY A 48 -13.32 12.56 10.19
C GLY A 48 -14.06 11.42 10.89
N MET A 49 -13.46 10.22 10.95
CA MET A 49 -14.04 9.08 11.69
C MET A 49 -14.27 9.41 13.18
N LEU A 50 -13.31 10.11 13.82
CA LEU A 50 -13.46 10.53 15.22
C LEU A 50 -14.61 11.54 15.40
N GLU A 51 -14.74 12.48 14.48
CA GLU A 51 -15.82 13.49 14.49
C GLU A 51 -17.20 12.85 14.31
N ASP A 52 -17.29 11.82 13.47
CA ASP A 52 -18.51 11.05 13.23
C ASP A 52 -18.83 10.02 14.34
N GLY A 53 -17.95 9.91 15.36
CA GLY A 53 -18.11 8.96 16.48
C GLY A 53 -17.85 7.51 16.10
N GLU A 54 -17.14 7.27 15.00
CA GLU A 54 -16.74 5.95 14.53
C GLU A 54 -15.52 5.41 15.29
N SER A 55 -15.39 4.09 15.33
CA SER A 55 -14.22 3.44 15.92
C SER A 55 -13.03 3.53 14.99
N ILE A 56 -11.89 4.00 15.51
CA ILE A 56 -10.65 4.04 14.76
C ILE A 56 -10.07 2.63 14.56
N PRO A 57 -9.81 2.20 13.31
CA PRO A 57 -9.25 0.88 13.04
C PRO A 57 -7.86 0.77 13.65
N GLN A 58 -7.56 -0.35 14.31
CA GLN A 58 -6.24 -0.57 14.89
C GLN A 58 -5.26 -1.08 13.81
N PRO A 59 -4.03 -0.55 13.76
CA PRO A 59 -3.02 -1.04 12.83
C PRO A 59 -2.62 -2.48 13.19
N ARG A 60 -2.68 -3.38 12.21
CA ARG A 60 -2.38 -4.81 12.36
C ARG A 60 -1.65 -5.40 11.14
N SER A 61 -1.61 -4.68 10.03
CA SER A 61 -1.01 -5.15 8.80
C SER A 61 0.52 -5.17 8.89
N MET A 62 1.11 -6.27 8.43
CA MET A 62 2.55 -6.44 8.27
C MET A 62 2.84 -6.74 6.80
N ALA A 63 3.92 -6.18 6.26
CA ALA A 63 4.36 -6.42 4.90
C ALA A 63 5.69 -7.17 4.90
N PHE A 64 5.81 -8.18 4.04
CA PHE A 64 7.02 -8.97 3.84
C PHE A 64 7.21 -9.24 2.35
N SER A 65 8.45 -9.20 1.89
CA SER A 65 8.83 -9.70 0.57
C SER A 65 9.38 -11.12 0.72
N VAL A 66 8.91 -12.03 -0.12
CA VAL A 66 9.43 -13.41 -0.21
C VAL A 66 10.15 -13.55 -1.54
N HIS A 67 11.37 -14.08 -1.51
CA HIS A 67 12.12 -14.40 -2.73
C HIS A 67 11.60 -15.71 -3.31
N ILE A 68 11.34 -15.73 -4.62
CA ILE A 68 10.91 -16.93 -5.34
C ILE A 68 11.96 -17.23 -6.42
N ASP A 69 12.61 -18.38 -6.30
CA ASP A 69 13.46 -18.93 -7.34
C ASP A 69 12.59 -19.72 -8.33
N MET A 70 12.58 -19.33 -9.60
CA MET A 70 11.87 -20.03 -10.65
C MET A 70 12.85 -20.97 -11.36
N ASP A 71 12.73 -22.28 -11.11
CA ASP A 71 13.48 -23.29 -11.86
C ASP A 71 12.95 -23.31 -13.30
N THR A 72 13.73 -22.73 -14.22
CA THR A 72 13.44 -22.84 -15.66
C THR A 72 14.06 -24.13 -16.16
N GLU A 73 13.32 -25.24 -16.07
CA GLU A 73 13.67 -26.44 -16.83
C GLU A 73 13.55 -26.11 -18.33
N THR A 74 14.68 -25.80 -18.96
CA THR A 74 14.80 -25.76 -20.41
C THR A 74 14.72 -27.21 -20.87
N ASN A 75 13.55 -27.65 -21.33
CA ASN A 75 13.43 -28.95 -21.99
C ASN A 75 14.16 -28.87 -23.34
N SER A 76 15.47 -29.12 -23.30
CA SER A 76 16.30 -29.40 -24.45
C SER A 76 15.99 -30.81 -24.95
N GLU A 77 14.79 -31.03 -25.47
CA GLU A 77 14.47 -32.24 -26.23
C GLU A 77 14.86 -32.04 -27.70
N ALA A 78 16.04 -32.60 -28.01
CA ALA A 78 16.36 -33.41 -29.18
C ALA A 78 15.97 -32.91 -30.59
N ALA A 79 16.99 -32.53 -31.37
CA ALA A 79 17.44 -33.27 -32.58
C ALA A 79 18.65 -32.59 -33.22
#